data_AF-D1P8I4-F1
#
_entry.id   AF-D1P8I4-F1
#
_cell.length_a   1.000
_cell.length_b   1.000
_cell.length_c   1.000
_cell.angle_alpha   90.00
_cell.angle_beta   90.00
_cell.angle_gamma   90.00
#
_symmetry.space_group_name_H-M   'P 1'
#
loop_
_entity.id
_entity.type
_entity.pdbx_description
1 polymer ?
#
loop_
_entity_poly.entity_id
_entity_poly.type
_entity_poly.pdbx_seq_one_letter_code
_entity_poly.pdbx_strand_id
1 'polypeptide(L)' 'RVTKLSEYFNSTEFACKDGCGASDVDAELVGVLEDVRAHFNKPVYVVSGRRCAK' A
#
# COMPACT_ATOMS: atom_id res chain seq x y z
N ARG A 1 -3.28 11.85 -6.66
CA ARG A 1 -3.51 12.54 -5.36
C ARG A 1 -3.19 11.54 -4.26
N VAL A 2 -2.61 11.99 -3.14
CA VAL A 2 -2.33 11.10 -2.00
C VAL A 2 -3.63 10.89 -1.22
N THR A 3 -4.04 9.64 -1.05
CA THR A 3 -5.20 9.26 -0.22
C THR A 3 -4.68 8.50 1.00
N LYS A 4 -5.04 8.95 2.20
CA LYS A 4 -4.77 8.19 3.42
C LYS A 4 -5.69 6.97 3.45
N LEU A 5 -5.13 5.77 3.61
CA LEU A 5 -5.88 4.51 3.59
C LEU A 5 -6.13 3.99 5.00
N SER A 6 -5.14 4.14 5.88
CA SER A 6 -5.21 3.73 7.29
C SER A 6 -4.28 4.62 8.13
N GLU A 7 -3.99 4.23 9.37
CA GLU A 7 -3.07 4.98 10.23
C GLU A 7 -1.67 5.07 9.62
N TYR A 8 -1.14 3.95 9.13
CA TYR A 8 0.25 3.86 8.66
C TYR A 8 0.42 3.72 7.15
N PHE A 9 -0.66 3.58 6.38
CA PHE A 9 -0.58 3.41 4.92
C PHE A 9 -1.33 4.50 4.15
N ASN A 10 -0.77 4.85 2.99
CA ASN A 10 -1.39 5.73 2.00
C ASN A 10 -1.28 5.17 0.58
N SER A 11 -2.12 5.66 -0.32
CA SER A 11 -2.26 5.11 -1.66
C SER A 11 -0.98 5.14 -2.49
N THR A 12 -0.10 6.12 -2.30
CA THR A 12 1.11 6.24 -3.13
C THR A 12 2.13 5.13 -2.89
N GLU A 13 2.10 4.48 -1.73
CA GLU A 13 2.95 3.33 -1.41
C GLU A 13 2.62 2.12 -2.28
N PHE A 14 1.38 2.05 -2.77
CA PHE A 14 0.89 0.98 -3.65
C PHE A 14 0.95 1.35 -5.14
N ALA A 15 1.47 2.53 -5.48
CA ALA A 15 1.49 3.02 -6.84
C ALA A 15 2.32 2.14 -7.79
N CYS A 16 1.83 2.00 -9.02
CA CYS A 16 2.60 1.35 -10.07
C CYS A 16 3.80 2.19 -10.47
N LYS A 17 4.95 1.53 -10.65
CA LYS A 17 6.22 2.19 -11.00
C LYS A 17 6.43 2.39 -12.51
N ASP A 18 5.45 2.03 -13.33
CA ASP A 18 5.49 2.24 -14.79
C ASP A 18 5.13 3.67 -15.21
N GLY A 19 4.74 4.52 -14.26
CA GLY A 19 4.35 5.91 -14.51
C GLY A 19 2.87 6.12 -14.84
N CYS A 20 2.04 5.07 -14.84
CA CYS A 20 0.60 5.22 -15.12
C CYS A 20 -0.14 5.98 -14.00
N GLY A 21 0.46 6.12 -12.82
CA GLY A 21 -0.10 6.81 -11.67
C GLY A 21 -1.21 6.04 -10.94
N ALA A 22 -1.53 4.82 -11.39
CA ALA A 22 -2.51 3.98 -10.76
C ALA A 22 -1.98 3.39 -9.45
N SER A 23 -2.81 3.39 -8.41
CA SER A 23 -2.39 3.05 -7.05
C SER A 23 -3.48 2.38 -6.22
N ASP A 24 -4.44 1.74 -6.88
CA ASP A 24 -5.54 1.04 -6.23
C ASP A 24 -5.02 -0.16 -5.44
N VAL A 25 -5.62 -0.38 -4.27
CA VAL A 25 -5.30 -1.47 -3.35
C VAL A 25 -6.57 -1.89 -2.63
N ASP A 26 -6.70 -3.19 -2.36
CA ASP A 26 -7.82 -3.72 -1.60
C ASP A 26 -7.76 -3.27 -0.13
N ALA A 27 -8.89 -2.88 0.44
CA ALA A 27 -8.98 -2.46 1.84
C ALA A 27 -8.64 -3.61 2.80
N GLU A 28 -8.95 -4.86 2.45
CA GLU A 28 -8.60 -6.04 3.26
C GLU A 28 -7.08 -6.19 3.38
N LEU A 29 -6.34 -6.00 2.26
CA LEU A 29 -4.88 -6.03 2.29
C LEU A 29 -4.30 -4.95 3.20
N VAL A 30 -4.86 -3.74 3.19
CA VAL A 30 -4.43 -2.66 4.09
C VAL A 30 -4.64 -3.07 5.56
N GLY A 31 -5.77 -3.69 5.89
CA GLY A 31 -6.04 -4.22 7.23
C GLY A 31 -5.02 -5.27 7.67
N VAL A 32 -4.69 -6.23 6.80
CA VAL A 32 -3.67 -7.25 7.10
C VAL A 32 -2.28 -6.62 7.35
N LEU A 33 -1.93 -5.56 6.61
CA LEU A 33 -0.65 -4.88 6.80
C LEU A 33 -0.58 -4.10 8.12
N GLU A 34 -1.72 -3.54 8.56
CA GLU A 34 -1.89 -2.95 9.89
C GLU A 34 -1.67 -4.00 10.98
N ASP A 35 -2.28 -5.17 10.84
CA ASP A 35 -2.11 -6.29 11.78
C ASP A 35 -0.66 -6.77 11.84
N VAL A 36 0.02 -6.91 10.69
CA VAL A 36 1.44 -7.27 10.62
C VAL A 36 2.29 -6.24 11.35
N ARG A 37 2.07 -4.94 11.08
CA ARG A 37 2.80 -3.86 11.75
C ARG A 37 2.59 -3.91 13.26
N ALA A 38 1.35 -4.06 13.71
CA ALA A 38 1.00 -4.13 15.12
C ALA A 38 1.63 -5.34 15.81
N HIS A 39 1.59 -6.52 15.16
CA HIS A 39 2.13 -7.77 15.69
C HIS A 39 3.64 -7.69 15.93
N PHE A 40 4.40 -7.17 14.96
CA PHE A 40 5.86 -7.06 15.08
C PHE A 40 6.34 -5.78 15.75
N ASN A 41 5.43 -4.82 15.99
CA ASN A 41 5.73 -3.48 16.48
C ASN A 41 6.87 -2.80 15.71
N LYS A 42 6.86 -2.96 14.38
CA LYS A 42 7.88 -2.44 13.46
C LYS A 42 7.25 -1.92 12.18
N PRO A 43 7.83 -0.88 11.54
CA PRO A 43 7.34 -0.39 10.26
C PRO A 43 7.32 -1.47 9.17
N VAL A 44 6.27 -1.44 8.35
CA VAL A 44 6.13 -2.26 7.15
C VAL A 44 6.29 -1.34 5.95
N TYR A 45 7.15 -1.72 5.00
CA TYR A 45 7.42 -0.92 3.80
C TYR A 45 6.91 -1.63 2.55
N VAL A 46 6.03 -0.97 1.80
CA VAL A 46 5.55 -1.49 0.52
C VAL A 46 6.60 -1.19 -0.56
N VAL A 47 7.39 -2.20 -0.94
CA VAL A 47 8.42 -2.06 -1.98
C VAL A 47 7.82 -2.11 -3.39
N SER A 48 6.67 -2.76 -3.55
CA SER A 48 5.93 -2.88 -4.81
C SER A 48 4.45 -3.13 -4.54
N GLY A 49 3.58 -2.24 -5.02
CA GLY A 49 2.12 -2.43 -5.01
C GLY A 49 1.57 -2.88 -6.36
N ARG A 50 0.61 -2.13 -6.90
CA ARG A 50 -0.07 -2.39 -8.17
C ARG A 50 0.91 -2.52 -9.33
N ARG A 51 0.65 -3.45 -10.25
CA ARG A 51 1.37 -3.63 -11.52
C ARG A 51 0.40 -3.70 -12.69
N CYS A 52 0.66 -2.94 -13.74
CA CYS A 52 -0.02 -3.13 -15.01
C CYS A 52 0.42 -4.44 -15.66
N ALA A 53 -0.51 -5.13 -16.32
CA ALA A 53 -0.18 -6.21 -17.24
C ALA A 53 0.60 -5.60 -18.43
N LYS A 54 1.58 -6.35 -18.93
CA LYS A 54 2.30 -6.01 -20.16
C LYS A 54 1.66 -6.71 -21.35
#